data_AF-A0A7C5IBJ8-F1
#
_entry.id   AF-A0A7C5IBJ8-F1
#
_cell.length_a   1.000
_cell.length_b   1.000
_cell.length_c   1.000
_cell.angle_alpha   90.00
_cell.angle_beta   90.00
_cell.angle_gamma   90.00
#
_symmetry.space_group_name_H-M   'P 1'
#
loop_
_entity.id
_entity.type
_entity.pdbx_description
1 polymer ?
#
loop_
_entity_poly.entity_id
_entity_poly.type
_entity_poly.pdbx_seq_one_letter_code
_entity_poly.pdbx_strand_id
1 'polypeptide(L)'
;MKHVVVLTVVVAFVVTGCYNTYTIPRSELATLQSSETRTATVKDVKGKAIVVKDDTRLFVRSKGGKRYPITPFNFKLTESQLVASDRDYILDLNGLREEAEVDHVSTWKTALLIGAGAAAVAGLIVLTVFTAGSQSKAQ
;
A
#
# COMPACT_ATOMS: atom_id res chain seq x y z
N MET A 1 -16.13 25.90 -13.83
CA MET A 1 -16.55 24.46 -13.81
C MET A 1 -15.44 23.52 -14.31
N LYS A 2 -14.84 23.72 -15.48
CA LYS A 2 -13.78 22.84 -16.01
C LYS A 2 -12.54 22.69 -15.10
N HIS A 3 -12.09 23.77 -14.46
CA HIS A 3 -10.94 23.75 -13.55
C HIS A 3 -11.16 22.96 -12.25
N VAL A 4 -12.40 22.88 -11.77
CA VAL A 4 -12.74 22.14 -10.54
C VAL A 4 -12.67 20.64 -10.81
N VAL A 5 -13.18 20.19 -11.96
CA VAL A 5 -13.16 18.77 -12.37
C VAL A 5 -11.73 18.26 -12.53
N VAL A 6 -10.83 19.05 -13.12
CA VAL A 6 -9.41 18.67 -13.27
C VAL A 6 -8.73 18.50 -11.90
N LEU A 7 -9.01 19.40 -10.95
CA LEU A 7 -8.46 19.31 -9.60
C LEU A 7 -8.95 18.05 -8.86
N THR A 8 -10.25 17.71 -9.00
CA THR A 8 -10.82 16.52 -8.34
C THR A 8 -10.23 15.23 -8.90
N VAL A 9 -9.97 15.17 -10.22
CA VAL A 9 -9.33 14.00 -10.86
C VAL A 9 -7.89 13.84 -10.38
N VAL A 10 -7.10 14.91 -10.33
CA VAL A 10 -5.71 14.86 -9.84
C VAL A 10 -5.65 14.43 -8.37
N VAL A 11 -6.53 14.96 -7.51
CA VAL A 11 -6.61 14.54 -6.11
C VAL A 11 -7.00 13.07 -5.98
N ALA A 12 -7.93 12.57 -6.82
CA ALA A 12 -8.34 11.16 -6.79
C ALA A 12 -7.19 10.18 -7.11
N PHE A 13 -6.27 10.55 -8.00
CA PHE A 13 -5.07 9.74 -8.30
C PHE A 13 -4.04 9.72 -7.17
N VAL A 14 -4.02 10.74 -6.31
CA VAL A 14 -3.12 10.80 -5.14
C VAL A 14 -3.58 9.84 -4.04
N VAL A 15 -4.86 9.47 -3.98
CA VAL A 15 -5.41 8.61 -2.93
C VAL A 15 -5.17 7.12 -3.20
N THR A 16 -4.83 6.71 -4.42
CA THR A 16 -4.33 5.36 -4.67
C THR A 16 -2.90 5.28 -4.14
N GLY A 17 -2.76 4.94 -2.87
CA GLY A 17 -1.49 4.93 -2.15
C GLY A 17 -0.38 4.23 -2.92
N CYS A 18 0.86 4.66 -2.69
CA CYS A 18 2.06 4.21 -3.41
C CYS A 18 2.48 2.78 -3.05
N TYR A 19 1.54 1.86 -2.87
CA TYR A 19 1.78 0.48 -2.52
C TYR A 19 1.52 -0.44 -3.72
N ASN A 20 2.28 -1.53 -3.75
CA ASN A 20 2.01 -2.71 -4.54
C ASN A 20 1.58 -3.80 -3.57
N THR A 21 0.37 -4.32 -3.78
CA THR A 21 -0.14 -5.47 -3.05
C THR A 21 0.27 -6.74 -3.76
N TYR A 22 0.91 -7.63 -3.03
CA TYR A 22 1.27 -8.97 -3.46
C TYR A 22 0.44 -9.99 -2.70
N THR A 23 0.11 -11.10 -3.34
CA THR A 23 -0.70 -12.17 -2.75
C THR A 23 0.19 -13.37 -2.49
N ILE A 24 0.29 -13.79 -1.24
CA ILE A 24 1.08 -14.97 -0.84
C ILE A 24 0.14 -16.09 -0.41
N PRO A 25 0.42 -17.35 -0.77
CA PRO A 25 -0.40 -18.48 -0.33
C PRO A 25 -0.23 -18.70 1.19
N ARG A 26 -1.22 -19.35 1.81
CA ARG A 26 -1.22 -19.64 3.25
C ARG A 26 0.00 -20.45 3.73
N SER A 27 0.54 -21.31 2.88
CA SER A 27 1.78 -22.05 3.15
C SER A 27 2.98 -21.12 3.36
N GLU A 28 3.10 -20.09 2.53
CA GLU A 28 4.14 -19.06 2.63
C GLU A 28 3.89 -18.15 3.83
N LEU A 29 2.63 -17.81 4.12
CA LEU A 29 2.25 -17.09 5.34
C LEU A 29 2.72 -17.83 6.61
N ALA A 30 2.59 -19.16 6.65
CA ALA A 30 3.00 -19.95 7.80
C ALA A 30 4.49 -19.79 8.15
N THR A 31 5.34 -19.50 7.15
CA THR A 31 6.78 -19.24 7.35
C THR A 31 7.06 -17.91 8.05
N LEU A 32 6.08 -17.00 8.06
CA LEU A 32 6.18 -15.67 8.69
C LEU A 32 5.77 -15.66 10.17
N GLN A 33 5.51 -16.81 10.79
CA GLN A 33 5.09 -16.89 12.20
C GLN A 33 6.24 -16.66 13.18
N SER A 34 7.45 -17.11 12.85
CA SER A 34 8.63 -16.97 13.70
C SER A 34 9.87 -16.88 12.82
N SER A 35 10.54 -15.73 12.84
CA SER A 35 11.86 -15.56 12.24
C SER A 35 12.76 -14.89 13.25
N GLU A 36 13.86 -15.56 13.62
CA GLU A 36 14.87 -15.02 14.55
C GLU A 36 15.48 -13.71 14.02
N THR A 37 15.60 -13.59 12.70
CA THR A 37 16.19 -12.43 12.03
C THR A 37 15.18 -11.31 11.71
N ARG A 38 13.90 -11.50 12.05
CA ARG A 38 12.78 -10.57 11.75
C ARG A 38 12.70 -10.12 10.29
N THR A 39 13.22 -10.95 9.40
CA THR A 39 13.17 -10.79 7.95
C THR A 39 12.99 -12.17 7.34
N ALA A 40 12.13 -12.30 6.34
CA ALA A 40 11.90 -13.54 5.62
C ALA A 40 11.60 -13.25 4.15
N THR A 41 11.97 -14.18 3.27
CA THR A 41 11.61 -14.09 1.84
C THR A 41 10.54 -15.13 1.55
N VAL A 42 9.40 -14.67 1.06
CA VAL A 42 8.25 -15.49 0.68
C VAL A 42 7.96 -15.36 -0.81
N LYS A 43 7.25 -16.32 -1.38
CA LYS A 43 6.82 -16.28 -2.77
C LYS A 43 5.37 -15.85 -2.91
N ASP A 44 5.12 -14.94 -3.85
CA ASP A 44 3.77 -14.63 -4.34
C ASP A 44 3.17 -15.85 -5.05
N VAL A 45 1.84 -15.90 -5.20
CA VAL A 45 1.14 -16.83 -6.11
C VAL A 45 1.69 -16.79 -7.54
N LYS A 46 2.31 -15.67 -7.96
CA LYS A 46 3.01 -15.54 -9.25
C LYS A 46 4.46 -16.05 -9.26
N GLY A 47 4.94 -16.63 -8.16
CA GLY A 47 6.31 -17.12 -7.99
C GLY A 47 7.35 -16.03 -7.75
N LYS A 48 6.94 -14.76 -7.61
CA LYS A 48 7.85 -13.65 -7.33
C LYS A 48 8.31 -13.67 -5.87
N ALA A 49 9.62 -13.59 -5.64
CA ALA A 49 10.18 -13.46 -4.31
C ALA A 49 9.91 -12.06 -3.72
N ILE A 50 9.44 -12.02 -2.47
CA ILE A 50 9.08 -10.82 -1.74
C ILE A 50 9.74 -10.89 -0.36
N VAL A 51 10.46 -9.85 0.02
CA VAL A 51 11.11 -9.74 1.32
C VAL A 51 10.15 -9.10 2.32
N VAL A 52 9.73 -9.84 3.32
CA VAL A 52 8.88 -9.37 4.43
C VAL A 52 9.76 -9.07 5.64
N LYS A 53 9.58 -7.88 6.21
CA LYS A 53 10.22 -7.38 7.43
C LYS A 53 9.19 -7.08 8.51
N ASP A 54 9.63 -6.74 9.69
CA ASP A 54 8.79 -6.33 10.83
C ASP A 54 7.87 -5.13 10.52
N ASP A 55 8.34 -4.18 9.73
CA ASP A 55 7.58 -3.00 9.28
C ASP A 55 6.69 -3.24 8.07
N THR A 56 6.73 -4.45 7.49
CA THR A 56 5.98 -4.77 6.28
C THR A 56 4.50 -4.96 6.60
N ARG A 57 3.65 -4.33 5.79
CA ARG A 57 2.19 -4.38 5.99
C ARG A 57 1.66 -5.71 5.46
N LEU A 58 1.32 -6.61 6.37
CA LEU A 58 0.75 -7.92 6.09
C LEU A 58 -0.73 -7.95 6.46
N PHE A 59 -1.54 -8.60 5.64
CA PHE A 59 -2.98 -8.70 5.85
C PHE A 59 -3.51 -10.08 5.50
N VAL A 60 -4.60 -10.46 6.17
CA VAL A 60 -5.45 -11.57 5.76
C VAL A 60 -6.85 -11.06 5.45
N ARG A 61 -7.51 -11.67 4.48
CA ARG A 61 -8.85 -11.23 4.05
C ARG A 61 -9.89 -12.29 4.37
N SER A 62 -11.02 -11.87 4.94
CA SER A 62 -12.19 -12.73 5.05
C SER A 62 -12.80 -13.02 3.67
N LYS A 63 -13.49 -14.15 3.53
CA LYS A 63 -14.34 -14.44 2.36
C LYS A 63 -15.36 -13.32 2.10
N GLY A 64 -15.87 -12.66 3.14
CA GLY A 64 -16.74 -11.47 3.04
C GLY A 64 -16.04 -10.16 2.63
N GLY A 65 -14.74 -10.19 2.35
CA GLY A 65 -14.00 -9.05 1.80
C GLY A 65 -13.31 -8.15 2.83
N LYS A 66 -13.61 -8.30 4.13
CA LYS A 66 -12.95 -7.55 5.21
C LYS A 66 -11.46 -7.89 5.30
N ARG A 67 -10.61 -6.86 5.36
CA ARG A 67 -9.16 -6.95 5.44
C ARG A 67 -8.72 -6.79 6.91
N TYR A 68 -7.95 -7.75 7.43
CA TYR A 68 -7.43 -7.75 8.79
C TYR A 68 -5.91 -7.56 8.74
N PRO A 69 -5.37 -6.45 9.29
CA PRO A 69 -3.92 -6.27 9.38
C PRO A 69 -3.33 -7.25 10.40
N ILE A 70 -2.22 -7.87 10.07
CA ILE A 70 -1.47 -8.73 10.99
C ILE A 70 -0.02 -8.27 11.01
N THR A 71 0.64 -8.41 12.16
CA THR A 71 2.04 -8.02 12.30
C THR A 71 2.91 -9.21 11.93
N PRO A 72 3.85 -9.08 10.97
CA PRO A 72 4.78 -10.15 10.63
C PRO A 72 5.53 -10.66 11.86
N PHE A 73 5.76 -11.97 11.94
CA PHE A 73 6.49 -12.62 13.04
C PHE A 73 5.84 -12.49 14.42
N ASN A 74 4.58 -12.04 14.51
CA ASN A 74 3.83 -11.88 15.75
C ASN A 74 2.39 -12.44 15.64
N PHE A 75 2.26 -13.59 15.00
CA PHE A 75 0.99 -14.31 14.91
C PHE A 75 1.25 -15.81 14.92
N LYS A 76 0.20 -16.57 15.26
CA LYS A 76 0.19 -18.03 15.25
C LYS A 76 -0.88 -18.51 14.30
N LEU A 77 -0.49 -19.35 13.35
CA LEU A 77 -1.34 -20.03 12.39
C LEU A 77 -1.44 -21.49 12.81
N THR A 78 -2.64 -21.91 13.18
CA THR A 78 -2.98 -23.31 13.48
C THR A 78 -3.76 -23.91 12.31
N GLU A 79 -4.24 -25.15 12.42
CA GLU A 79 -5.03 -25.78 11.36
C GLU A 79 -6.41 -25.13 11.15
N SER A 80 -6.99 -24.56 12.21
CA SER A 80 -8.34 -23.99 12.20
C SER A 80 -8.38 -22.49 12.44
N GLN A 81 -7.34 -21.90 13.04
CA GLN A 81 -7.36 -20.51 13.49
C GLN A 81 -6.07 -19.76 13.18
N LEU A 82 -6.22 -18.47 12.89
CA LEU A 82 -5.15 -17.48 12.92
C LEU A 82 -5.34 -16.62 14.16
N VAL A 83 -4.32 -16.58 15.00
CA VAL A 83 -4.29 -15.80 16.24
C VAL A 83 -3.21 -14.74 16.14
N ALA A 84 -3.58 -13.46 16.18
CA ALA A 84 -2.65 -12.33 16.26
C ALA A 84 -2.86 -11.63 17.59
N SER A 85 -2.01 -11.94 18.57
CA SER A 85 -2.16 -11.49 19.96
C SER A 85 -1.93 -9.99 20.12
N ASP A 86 -1.16 -9.37 19.23
CA ASP A 86 -0.86 -7.93 19.26
C ASP A 86 -2.01 -7.06 18.71
N ARG A 87 -2.96 -7.70 18.00
CA ARG A 87 -4.13 -7.05 17.40
C ARG A 87 -5.45 -7.54 17.99
N ASP A 88 -5.42 -8.40 18.99
CA ASP A 88 -6.59 -9.07 19.58
C ASP A 88 -7.47 -9.80 18.54
N TYR A 89 -6.84 -10.45 17.57
CA TYR A 89 -7.55 -11.23 16.55
C TYR A 89 -7.48 -12.73 16.81
N ILE A 90 -8.65 -13.36 16.79
CA ILE A 90 -8.82 -14.80 16.64
C ILE A 90 -9.74 -14.99 15.44
N LEU A 91 -9.18 -15.45 14.33
CA LEU A 91 -9.87 -15.58 13.05
C LEU A 91 -9.96 -17.06 12.66
N ASP A 92 -11.17 -17.53 12.37
CA ASP A 92 -11.38 -18.86 11.80
C ASP A 92 -10.85 -18.91 10.36
N LEU A 93 -9.94 -19.86 10.08
CA LEU A 93 -9.31 -20.04 8.78
C LEU A 93 -10.30 -20.42 7.68
N ASN A 94 -11.43 -21.04 8.02
CA ASN A 94 -12.50 -21.34 7.07
C ASN A 94 -13.24 -20.07 6.63
N GLY A 95 -13.25 -19.05 7.48
CA GLY A 95 -13.81 -17.72 7.20
C GLY A 95 -12.84 -16.79 6.45
N LEU A 96 -11.57 -17.18 6.31
CA LEU A 96 -10.54 -16.46 5.58
C LEU A 96 -10.35 -17.00 4.16
N ARG A 97 -9.82 -16.14 3.29
CA ARG A 97 -9.30 -16.56 1.99
C ARG A 97 -8.02 -17.37 2.17
N GLU A 98 -7.67 -18.14 1.15
CA GLU A 98 -6.46 -18.98 1.14
C GLU A 98 -5.17 -18.17 0.95
N GLU A 99 -5.30 -16.90 0.57
CA GLU A 99 -4.20 -15.99 0.30
C GLU A 99 -4.13 -14.90 1.38
N ALA A 100 -2.91 -14.51 1.71
CA ALA A 100 -2.61 -13.30 2.46
C ALA A 100 -2.06 -12.23 1.52
N GLU A 101 -2.15 -10.97 1.95
CA GLU A 101 -1.73 -9.82 1.16
C GLU A 101 -0.54 -9.13 1.84
N VAL A 102 0.49 -8.80 1.06
CA VAL A 102 1.68 -8.06 1.49
C VAL A 102 1.74 -6.75 0.70
N ASP A 103 1.67 -5.61 1.39
CA ASP A 103 1.79 -4.30 0.76
C ASP A 103 3.24 -3.78 0.87
N HIS A 104 3.88 -3.54 -0.27
CA HIS A 104 5.18 -2.87 -0.34
C HIS A 104 5.06 -1.50 -0.97
N VAL A 105 5.81 -0.54 -0.43
CA VAL A 105 5.95 0.77 -1.07
C VAL A 105 6.62 0.60 -2.43
N SER A 106 5.98 1.13 -3.47
CA SER A 106 6.50 1.19 -4.82
C SER A 106 7.27 2.47 -5.00
N THR A 107 8.61 2.38 -5.02
CA THR A 107 9.50 3.53 -5.22
C THR A 107 9.15 4.32 -6.48
N TRP A 108 8.79 3.63 -7.57
CA TRP A 108 8.39 4.29 -8.81
C TRP A 108 7.11 5.09 -8.68
N LYS A 109 6.05 4.52 -8.08
CA LYS A 109 4.79 5.24 -7.86
C LYS A 109 5.02 6.44 -6.93
N THR A 110 5.80 6.24 -5.86
CA THR A 110 6.16 7.32 -4.93
C THR A 110 6.94 8.43 -5.63
N ALA A 111 7.98 8.09 -6.40
CA ALA A 111 8.80 9.07 -7.10
C ALA A 111 7.99 9.84 -8.15
N LEU A 112 7.13 9.15 -8.90
CA LEU A 112 6.22 9.78 -9.86
C LEU A 112 5.28 10.75 -9.17
N LEU A 113 4.70 10.37 -8.03
CA LEU A 113 3.77 11.22 -7.29
C LEU A 113 4.47 12.46 -6.73
N ILE A 114 5.65 12.31 -6.14
CA ILE A 114 6.46 13.44 -5.66
C ILE A 114 6.87 14.34 -6.83
N GLY A 115 7.37 13.75 -7.92
CA GLY A 115 7.81 14.50 -9.10
C GLY A 115 6.67 15.26 -9.79
N ALA A 116 5.52 14.61 -9.99
CA ALA A 116 4.33 15.23 -10.54
C ALA A 116 3.80 16.34 -9.63
N GLY A 117 3.80 16.12 -8.31
CA GLY A 117 3.41 17.15 -7.33
C GLY A 117 4.30 18.38 -7.38
N ALA A 118 5.63 18.19 -7.38
CA ALA A 118 6.59 19.29 -7.48
C ALA A 118 6.45 20.07 -8.80
N ALA A 119 6.33 19.36 -9.92
CA ALA A 119 6.15 19.98 -11.24
C ALA A 119 4.85 20.79 -11.33
N ALA A 120 3.75 20.30 -10.75
CA ALA A 120 2.48 21.01 -10.72
C ALA A 120 2.57 22.33 -9.93
N VAL A 121 3.23 22.32 -8.76
CA VAL A 121 3.44 23.53 -7.96
C VAL A 121 4.32 24.53 -8.70
N ALA A 122 5.46 24.07 -9.26
CA ALA A 122 6.36 24.93 -10.03
C ALA A 122 5.65 25.55 -11.25
N GLY A 123 4.88 24.75 -12.00
CA GLY A 123 4.09 25.22 -13.13
C GLY A 123 3.06 26.28 -12.74
N LEU A 124 2.41 26.11 -11.58
CA LEU A 124 1.44 27.09 -11.08
C LEU A 124 2.11 28.41 -10.70
N ILE A 125 3.28 28.37 -10.05
CA ILE A 125 4.07 29.57 -9.72
C ILE A 125 4.51 30.29 -10.99
N VAL A 126 5.00 29.56 -11.99
CA VAL A 126 5.41 30.15 -13.27
C VAL A 126 4.22 30.81 -13.95
N LEU A 127 3.07 30.14 -14.00
CA LEU A 127 1.85 30.71 -14.57
C LEU A 127 1.41 31.99 -13.85
N THR A 128 1.41 32.04 -12.52
CA THR A 128 1.01 33.25 -11.78
C THR A 128 1.96 34.42 -12.01
N VAL A 129 3.27 34.17 -12.07
CA VAL A 129 4.26 35.20 -12.39
C VAL A 129 4.07 35.76 -13.80
N PHE A 130 3.86 34.89 -14.79
CA PHE A 130 3.65 35.32 -16.18
C PHE A 130 2.32 36.08 -16.36
N THR A 131 1.24 35.67 -15.69
CA THR A 131 -0.05 36.36 -15.79
C THR A 131 -0.06 37.69 -15.03
N ALA A 132 0.65 37.79 -13.90
CA ALA A 132 0.82 39.06 -13.19
C ALA A 132 1.69 40.04 -13.99
N GLY A 133 2.77 39.57 -14.63
CA GLY A 133 3.66 40.38 -15.45
C GLY A 133 3.01 40.87 -16.76
N SER A 134 2.08 40.12 -17.35
CA SER A 134 1.38 40.54 -18.57
C SER A 134 0.32 41.62 -18.30
N GLN A 135 -0.30 41.66 -17.12
CA GLN A 135 -1.23 42.73 -16.74
C GLN A 135 -0.52 44.06 -16.46
N SER A 136 0.73 44.03 -15.98
CA SER A 136 1.54 45.24 -15.76
C SER A 136 2.01 45.94 -17.04
N LYS A 137 1.99 45.28 -18.20
CA LYS A 137 2.37 45.88 -19.50
C LYS A 137 1.20 46.43 -20.31
N ALA A 138 -0.03 46.28 -19.81
CA ALA A 138 -1.24 46.75 -20.48
C ALA A 138 -1.77 48.09 -19.93
N GLN A 139 -0.96 48.83 -19.17
CA GLN A 139 -1.30 50.11 -18.55
C GLN A 139 -0.33 51.21 -18.98
#